data_AF-A0A845YTC0-F1
#
_entry.id   AF-A0A845YTC0-F1
#
_cell.length_a   1.000
_cell.length_b   1.000
_cell.length_c   1.000
_cell.angle_alpha   90.00
_cell.angle_beta   90.00
_cell.angle_gamma   90.00
#
_symmetry.space_group_name_H-M   'P 1'
#
loop_
_entity.id
_entity.type
_entity.pdbx_description
1 polymer ?
#
loop_
_entity_poly.entity_id
_entity_poly.type
_entity_poly.pdbx_seq_one_letter_code
_entity_poly.pdbx_strand_id
1 'polypeptide(L)'
;MTHADHFAAASFRRGPLLSDERTTCCRLFSGEAEGIEGVYVDRLGPAAIANIYEGTDADRLDARRLAEDMLRAWSPTGVTSVYMKRFPKDRSRLGKHDAALSDPEPAAGVPLPDSIEVREHGLTIVVRPYDGFSTGLFVDQRGNRGWLRNQLMDQLDGRPADAEPIRVCNTFAYTGAFGLSAAAAGRDAGAGDGPAGQRVTTTNIDVSDRYLSWAKDNYAASGLDPTQHFFTRADARDFLAMASRKGWRFGAIVLDPPTFGAADKKRKIPPWRADRDYPTLIAAAAAALAPGGVLLCSTNTQTLCAAGALEHAAARGLGARPGGSLLRAPEATYDVLDLPAPGVDVELESARFAAIALRKRR
;
A
#
# COMPACT_ATOMS: atom_id res chain seq x y z
N MET A 1 -9.49 -32.01 -2.49
CA MET A 1 -8.25 -31.33 -2.13
C MET A 1 -8.42 -30.81 -0.71
N THR A 2 -7.47 -31.00 0.19
CA THR A 2 -7.55 -30.49 1.58
C THR A 2 -7.18 -29.00 1.62
N HIS A 3 -7.53 -28.25 2.68
CA HIS A 3 -7.09 -26.84 2.79
C HIS A 3 -5.56 -26.71 2.76
N ALA A 4 -4.85 -27.65 3.39
CA ALA A 4 -3.39 -27.69 3.40
C ALA A 4 -2.81 -27.79 1.97
N ASP A 5 -3.44 -28.55 1.08
CA ASP A 5 -3.03 -28.65 -0.32
C ASP A 5 -3.19 -27.30 -1.06
N HIS A 6 -4.29 -26.56 -0.80
CA HIS A 6 -4.49 -25.22 -1.36
C HIS A 6 -3.39 -24.25 -0.90
N PHE A 7 -3.07 -24.25 0.39
CA PHE A 7 -2.03 -23.37 0.96
C PHE A 7 -0.62 -23.72 0.47
N ALA A 8 -0.30 -25.01 0.34
CA ALA A 8 0.98 -25.46 -0.19
C ALA A 8 1.15 -25.06 -1.66
N ALA A 9 0.11 -25.26 -2.48
CA ALA A 9 0.11 -24.84 -3.89
C ALA A 9 0.28 -23.32 -4.04
N ALA A 10 -0.38 -22.53 -3.18
CA ALA A 10 -0.26 -21.08 -3.17
C ALA A 10 1.15 -20.60 -2.81
N SER A 11 1.81 -21.24 -1.85
CA SER A 11 3.20 -20.93 -1.50
C SER A 11 4.17 -21.29 -2.61
N PHE A 12 3.98 -22.43 -3.27
CA PHE A 12 4.84 -22.87 -4.36
C PHE A 12 4.85 -21.84 -5.51
N ARG A 13 3.69 -21.29 -5.87
CA ARG A 13 3.55 -20.23 -6.89
C ARG A 13 4.37 -18.97 -6.55
N ARG A 14 4.51 -18.67 -5.26
CA ARG A 14 5.25 -17.51 -4.73
C ARG A 14 6.73 -17.78 -4.50
N GLY A 15 7.23 -18.97 -4.86
CA GLY A 15 8.62 -19.39 -4.64
C GLY A 15 9.69 -18.34 -4.98
N PRO A 16 9.67 -17.72 -6.18
CA PRO A 16 10.65 -16.69 -6.54
C PRO A 16 10.67 -15.49 -5.58
N LEU A 17 9.49 -15.02 -5.19
CA LEU A 17 9.35 -13.90 -4.26
C LEU A 17 9.76 -14.27 -2.83
N LEU A 18 9.36 -15.46 -2.38
CA LEU A 18 9.70 -15.98 -1.05
C LEU A 18 11.20 -16.28 -0.90
N SER A 19 11.93 -16.36 -2.02
CA SER A 19 13.39 -16.55 -2.05
C SER A 19 14.19 -15.24 -2.13
N ASP A 20 13.57 -14.08 -2.36
CA ASP A 20 14.27 -12.79 -2.38
C ASP A 20 14.41 -12.24 -0.96
N GLU A 21 15.63 -12.29 -0.40
CA GLU A 21 15.93 -11.77 0.95
C GLU A 21 15.67 -10.26 1.11
N ARG A 22 15.52 -9.52 0.00
CA ARG A 22 15.16 -8.10 0.00
C ARG A 22 13.67 -7.88 0.20
N THR A 23 12.84 -8.92 0.11
CA THR A 23 11.39 -8.85 0.27
C THR A 23 10.88 -10.00 1.13
N THR A 24 10.57 -9.71 2.40
CA THR A 24 10.03 -10.69 3.36
C THR A 24 8.53 -10.52 3.62
N CYS A 25 7.84 -9.74 2.77
CA CYS A 25 6.41 -9.53 2.83
C CYS A 25 5.72 -9.69 1.47
N CYS A 26 4.61 -10.42 1.46
CA CYS A 26 3.84 -10.73 0.24
C CYS A 26 2.43 -11.22 0.58
N ARG A 27 1.55 -11.30 -0.43
CA ARG A 27 0.32 -12.10 -0.31
C ARG A 27 0.75 -13.57 -0.28
N LEU A 28 0.21 -14.39 0.62
CA LEU A 28 0.40 -15.86 0.61
C LEU A 28 -0.81 -16.61 0.08
N PHE A 29 -2.00 -16.03 0.23
CA PHE A 29 -3.25 -16.65 -0.20
C PHE A 29 -4.31 -15.61 -0.59
N SER A 30 -4.94 -15.79 -1.75
CA SER A 30 -5.81 -14.84 -2.47
C SER A 30 -7.28 -15.26 -2.54
N GLY A 31 -7.76 -15.96 -1.51
CA GLY A 31 -9.18 -16.27 -1.34
C GLY A 31 -9.74 -17.20 -2.40
N GLU A 32 -10.86 -16.81 -3.00
CA GLU A 32 -11.61 -17.60 -3.99
C GLU A 32 -10.75 -18.01 -5.18
N ALA A 33 -9.87 -17.11 -5.64
CA ALA A 33 -8.94 -17.37 -6.73
C ALA A 33 -7.96 -18.53 -6.42
N GLU A 34 -7.74 -18.85 -5.14
CA GLU A 34 -6.88 -19.95 -4.71
C GLU A 34 -7.67 -21.08 -4.01
N GLY A 35 -9.00 -21.03 -4.08
CA GLY A 35 -9.91 -22.12 -3.77
C GLY A 35 -10.64 -22.02 -2.43
N ILE A 36 -10.51 -20.92 -1.68
CA ILE A 36 -11.26 -20.72 -0.42
C ILE A 36 -11.79 -19.28 -0.34
N GLU A 37 -13.09 -19.10 -0.63
CA GLU A 37 -13.74 -17.80 -0.62
C GLU A 37 -13.67 -17.13 0.77
N GLY A 38 -13.22 -15.87 0.80
CA GLY A 38 -13.15 -15.05 2.02
C GLY A 38 -11.93 -15.27 2.91
N VAL A 39 -10.95 -16.07 2.50
CA VAL A 39 -9.67 -16.23 3.22
C VAL A 39 -8.56 -15.51 2.47
N TYR A 40 -8.00 -14.44 3.04
CA TYR A 40 -6.88 -13.72 2.43
C TYR A 40 -5.71 -13.67 3.41
N VAL A 41 -4.53 -14.14 3.02
CA VAL A 41 -3.39 -14.21 3.94
C VAL A 41 -2.22 -13.39 3.45
N ASP A 42 -1.71 -12.50 4.30
CA ASP A 42 -0.47 -11.76 4.08
C ASP A 42 0.66 -12.35 4.89
N ARG A 43 1.83 -12.54 4.29
CA ARG A 43 3.08 -12.71 5.02
C ARG A 43 3.66 -11.35 5.35
N LEU A 44 4.01 -11.17 6.61
CA LEU A 44 4.79 -10.05 7.13
C LEU A 44 5.94 -10.64 7.97
N GLY A 45 7.06 -10.96 7.32
CA GLY A 45 8.21 -11.60 7.95
C GLY A 45 7.84 -12.99 8.49
N PRO A 46 7.97 -13.24 9.81
CA PRO A 46 7.55 -14.49 10.45
C PRO A 46 6.02 -14.61 10.67
N ALA A 47 5.26 -13.53 10.49
CA ALA A 47 3.81 -13.53 10.71
C ALA A 47 3.04 -13.83 9.42
N ALA A 48 2.04 -14.70 9.50
CA ALA A 48 0.96 -14.81 8.52
C ALA A 48 -0.30 -14.15 9.09
N ILE A 49 -0.80 -13.10 8.44
CA ILE A 49 -2.00 -12.37 8.81
C ILE A 49 -3.15 -12.83 7.93
N ALA A 50 -4.03 -13.66 8.49
CA ALA A 50 -5.18 -14.22 7.83
C ALA A 50 -6.43 -13.36 8.06
N ASN A 51 -6.85 -12.65 7.02
CA ASN A 51 -8.10 -11.91 6.98
C ASN A 51 -9.24 -12.85 6.56
N ILE A 52 -10.21 -13.04 7.44
CA ILE A 52 -11.36 -13.94 7.28
C ILE A 52 -12.62 -13.10 7.14
N TYR A 53 -13.22 -13.08 5.96
CA TYR A 53 -14.41 -12.29 5.67
C TYR A 53 -15.68 -13.05 6.03
N GLU A 54 -16.59 -12.40 6.76
CA GLU A 54 -17.90 -12.98 7.07
C GLU A 54 -18.83 -12.99 5.85
N GLY A 55 -19.72 -13.96 5.81
CA GLY A 55 -20.70 -14.17 4.75
C GLY A 55 -20.18 -14.96 3.56
N THR A 56 -19.06 -15.67 3.71
CA THR A 56 -18.43 -16.51 2.68
C THR A 56 -18.27 -17.96 3.16
N ASP A 57 -17.72 -18.83 2.31
CA ASP A 57 -17.41 -20.22 2.71
C ASP A 57 -16.51 -20.32 3.97
N ALA A 58 -15.67 -19.32 4.22
CA ALA A 58 -14.81 -19.25 5.39
C ALA A 58 -15.56 -19.33 6.73
N ASP A 59 -16.82 -18.89 6.80
CA ASP A 59 -17.65 -18.94 8.01
C ASP A 59 -17.91 -20.37 8.50
N ARG A 60 -17.89 -21.34 7.58
CA ARG A 60 -18.18 -22.75 7.87
C ARG A 60 -16.94 -23.53 8.32
N LEU A 61 -15.76 -22.91 8.25
CA LEU A 61 -14.49 -23.57 8.54
C LEU A 61 -14.14 -23.47 10.02
N ASP A 62 -13.56 -24.55 10.55
CA ASP A 62 -12.95 -24.51 11.88
C ASP A 62 -11.70 -23.61 11.84
N ALA A 63 -11.79 -22.46 12.52
CA ALA A 63 -10.75 -21.44 12.50
C ALA A 63 -9.41 -21.94 13.04
N ARG A 64 -9.43 -22.77 14.09
CA ARG A 64 -8.21 -23.31 14.69
C ARG A 64 -7.53 -24.28 13.73
N ARG A 65 -8.29 -25.22 13.18
CA ARG A 65 -7.77 -26.18 12.19
C ARG A 65 -7.24 -25.47 10.96
N LEU A 66 -7.93 -24.42 10.50
CA LEU A 66 -7.49 -23.59 9.38
C LEU A 66 -6.13 -22.92 9.68
N ALA A 67 -5.96 -22.31 10.85
CA ALA A 67 -4.70 -21.69 11.26
C ALA A 67 -3.56 -22.73 11.38
N GLU A 68 -3.84 -23.91 11.92
CA GLU A 68 -2.86 -25.00 12.00
C GLU A 68 -2.45 -25.52 10.61
N ASP A 69 -3.39 -25.63 9.67
CA ASP A 69 -3.11 -26.01 8.27
C ASP A 69 -2.24 -24.95 7.57
N MET A 70 -2.54 -23.66 7.77
CA MET A 70 -1.73 -22.55 7.27
C MET A 70 -0.30 -22.59 7.81
N LEU A 71 -0.15 -22.75 9.13
CA LEU A 71 1.17 -22.80 9.77
C LEU A 71 2.00 -23.98 9.26
N ARG A 72 1.39 -25.18 9.15
CA ARG A 72 2.05 -26.36 8.59
C ARG A 72 2.54 -26.09 7.16
N ALA A 73 1.68 -25.54 6.30
CA ALA A 73 1.99 -25.30 4.90
C ALA A 73 3.10 -24.25 4.70
N TRP A 74 3.13 -23.21 5.54
CA TRP A 74 4.02 -22.06 5.34
C TRP A 74 5.23 -21.99 6.28
N SER A 75 5.33 -22.88 7.26
CA SER A 75 6.53 -22.97 8.11
C SER A 75 7.85 -23.11 7.33
N PRO A 76 7.94 -23.83 6.19
CA PRO A 76 9.18 -23.90 5.41
C PRO A 76 9.59 -22.56 4.78
N THR A 77 8.65 -21.61 4.69
CA THR A 77 8.92 -20.26 4.16
C THR A 77 9.43 -19.30 5.24
N GLY A 78 9.45 -19.72 6.51
CA GLY A 78 9.83 -18.92 7.67
C GLY A 78 8.65 -18.31 8.44
N VAL A 79 7.41 -18.68 8.12
CA VAL A 79 6.25 -18.34 8.96
C VAL A 79 6.29 -19.14 10.26
N THR A 80 6.15 -18.46 11.40
CA THR A 80 6.14 -19.09 12.73
C THR A 80 4.85 -18.84 13.50
N SER A 81 4.02 -17.90 13.03
CA SER A 81 2.80 -17.46 13.72
C SER A 81 1.72 -17.09 12.73
N VAL A 82 0.48 -17.55 12.98
CA VAL A 82 -0.71 -17.22 12.20
C VAL A 82 -1.65 -16.40 13.06
N TYR A 83 -1.88 -15.15 12.69
CA TYR A 83 -2.86 -14.26 13.32
C TYR A 83 -4.12 -14.20 12.46
N MET A 84 -5.30 -14.37 13.06
CA MET A 84 -6.57 -14.35 12.34
C MET A 84 -7.35 -13.08 12.66
N LYS A 85 -7.79 -12.38 11.62
CA LYS A 85 -8.59 -11.15 11.71
C LYS A 85 -9.93 -11.39 11.05
N ARG A 86 -11.01 -11.38 11.83
CA ARG A 86 -12.37 -11.50 11.30
C ARG A 86 -12.85 -10.14 10.79
N PHE A 87 -13.34 -10.12 9.55
CA PHE A 87 -13.90 -8.95 8.89
C PHE A 87 -15.41 -9.11 8.79
N PRO A 88 -16.17 -8.51 9.71
CA PRO A 88 -17.61 -8.60 9.66
C PRO A 88 -18.19 -7.82 8.49
N LYS A 89 -19.31 -8.33 7.97
CA LYS A 89 -20.03 -7.71 6.84
C LYS A 89 -20.52 -6.30 7.20
N ASP A 90 -20.94 -6.11 8.46
CA ASP A 90 -21.34 -4.83 9.02
C ASP A 90 -20.29 -4.32 10.01
N ARG A 91 -19.35 -3.50 9.52
CA ARG A 91 -18.28 -2.94 10.33
C ARG A 91 -18.74 -1.87 11.32
N SER A 92 -19.98 -1.37 11.22
CA SER A 92 -20.52 -0.43 12.21
C SER A 92 -20.68 -1.05 13.60
N ARG A 93 -20.67 -2.39 13.66
CA ARG A 93 -20.76 -3.19 14.89
C ARG A 93 -19.42 -3.45 15.56
N LEU A 94 -18.31 -3.23 14.86
CA LEU A 94 -16.98 -3.32 15.45
C LEU A 94 -16.78 -2.12 16.37
N GLY A 95 -16.63 -2.39 17.67
CA GLY A 95 -16.12 -1.40 18.60
C GLY A 95 -14.72 -0.94 18.21
N LYS A 96 -14.25 0.19 18.76
CA LYS A 96 -12.88 0.70 18.51
C LYS A 96 -11.77 -0.27 18.95
N HIS A 97 -12.11 -1.27 19.77
CA HIS A 97 -11.22 -2.28 20.32
C HIS A 97 -11.96 -3.61 20.33
N ASP A 98 -11.97 -4.32 19.21
CA ASP A 98 -12.29 -5.74 19.23
C ASP A 98 -11.04 -6.47 19.74
N ALA A 99 -11.14 -7.07 20.92
CA ALA A 99 -10.01 -7.73 21.57
C ALA A 99 -9.39 -8.82 20.67
N ALA A 100 -10.18 -9.47 19.81
CA ALA A 100 -9.68 -10.48 18.89
C ALA A 100 -8.79 -9.90 17.78
N LEU A 101 -8.96 -8.62 17.42
CA LEU A 101 -8.10 -7.94 16.44
C LEU A 101 -6.79 -7.44 17.06
N SER A 102 -6.70 -7.47 18.40
CA SER A 102 -5.56 -7.01 19.18
C SER A 102 -5.00 -8.04 20.13
N ASP A 103 -5.30 -9.32 19.89
CA ASP A 103 -4.79 -10.43 20.68
C ASP A 103 -3.30 -10.68 20.33
N PRO A 104 -2.38 -10.57 21.30
CA PRO A 104 -0.98 -10.94 21.09
C PRO A 104 -0.80 -12.45 20.89
N GLU A 105 -1.78 -13.28 21.27
CA GLU A 105 -1.74 -14.71 21.05
C GLU A 105 -2.16 -15.07 19.61
N PRO A 106 -1.30 -15.74 18.82
CA PRO A 106 -1.67 -16.16 17.48
C PRO A 106 -2.67 -17.33 17.53
N ALA A 107 -3.48 -17.45 16.48
CA ALA A 107 -4.38 -18.58 16.31
C ALA A 107 -3.63 -19.92 16.15
N ALA A 108 -2.39 -19.88 15.65
CA ALA A 108 -1.45 -21.00 15.66
C ALA A 108 -0.01 -20.50 15.68
N GLY A 109 0.88 -21.24 16.36
CA GLY A 109 2.32 -20.95 16.40
C GLY A 109 2.76 -20.29 17.70
N VAL A 110 3.79 -19.44 17.63
CA VAL A 110 4.38 -18.76 18.80
C VAL A 110 4.06 -17.27 18.81
N PRO A 111 3.85 -16.63 19.97
CA PRO A 111 3.67 -15.18 20.06
C PRO A 111 4.84 -14.41 19.47
N LEU A 112 4.55 -13.28 18.82
CA LEU A 112 5.54 -12.35 18.29
C LEU A 112 5.55 -11.06 19.13
N PRO A 113 6.63 -10.27 19.10
CA PRO A 113 6.62 -8.93 19.68
C PRO A 113 5.54 -8.03 19.07
N ASP A 114 5.16 -6.98 19.81
CA ASP A 114 4.17 -5.96 19.39
C ASP A 114 4.47 -5.35 18.02
N SER A 115 5.75 -5.25 17.68
CA SER A 115 6.23 -4.83 16.38
C SER A 115 7.38 -5.70 15.90
N ILE A 116 7.38 -5.99 14.60
CA ILE A 116 8.45 -6.71 13.91
C ILE A 116 8.88 -5.92 12.68
N GLU A 117 10.08 -6.19 12.20
CA GLU A 117 10.60 -5.60 10.97
C GLU A 117 10.43 -6.56 9.80
N VAL A 118 9.98 -6.03 8.67
CA VAL A 118 9.91 -6.74 7.38
C VAL A 118 10.72 -5.97 6.34
N ARG A 119 11.04 -6.64 5.23
CA ARG A 119 11.74 -6.02 4.11
C ARG A 119 10.84 -5.97 2.89
N GLU A 120 10.90 -4.86 2.17
CA GLU A 120 10.35 -4.72 0.82
C GLU A 120 11.33 -3.98 -0.08
N HIS A 121 11.76 -4.62 -1.18
CA HIS A 121 12.76 -4.04 -2.09
C HIS A 121 14.02 -3.50 -1.38
N GLY A 122 14.43 -4.18 -0.31
CA GLY A 122 15.58 -3.84 0.53
C GLY A 122 15.32 -2.75 1.58
N LEU A 123 14.10 -2.22 1.68
CA LEU A 123 13.70 -1.24 2.69
C LEU A 123 13.11 -1.94 3.90
N THR A 124 13.52 -1.51 5.10
CA THR A 124 12.99 -2.03 6.36
C THR A 124 11.72 -1.28 6.75
N ILE A 125 10.64 -2.02 6.99
CA ILE A 125 9.33 -1.49 7.37
C ILE A 125 8.90 -2.15 8.68
N VAL A 126 8.53 -1.34 9.67
CA VAL A 126 7.99 -1.81 10.95
C VAL A 126 6.51 -2.13 10.78
N VAL A 127 6.12 -3.34 11.16
CA VAL A 127 4.74 -3.84 11.11
C VAL A 127 4.31 -4.33 12.48
N ARG A 128 3.00 -4.32 12.75
CA ARG A 128 2.39 -4.74 14.02
C ARG A 128 1.33 -5.81 13.75
N PRO A 129 1.65 -7.10 13.93
CA PRO A 129 0.81 -8.21 13.48
C PRO A 129 -0.64 -8.15 14.01
N TYR A 130 -0.82 -7.67 15.24
CA TYR A 130 -2.10 -7.62 15.96
C TYR A 130 -2.51 -6.19 16.37
N ASP A 131 -2.14 -5.14 15.63
CA ASP A 131 -2.61 -3.77 15.96
C ASP A 131 -3.92 -3.42 15.21
N GLY A 132 -5.00 -4.11 15.56
CA GLY A 132 -6.32 -3.92 14.93
C GLY A 132 -6.31 -4.40 13.48
N PHE A 133 -7.01 -3.72 12.57
CA PHE A 133 -6.92 -4.04 11.13
C PHE A 133 -5.68 -3.46 10.44
N SER A 134 -4.94 -2.59 11.11
CA SER A 134 -3.81 -1.85 10.55
C SER A 134 -2.49 -2.51 10.95
N THR A 135 -2.00 -3.42 10.11
CA THR A 135 -0.75 -4.14 10.37
C THR A 135 0.51 -3.35 10.02
N GLY A 136 0.36 -2.24 9.32
CA GLY A 136 1.46 -1.30 9.02
C GLY A 136 1.93 -1.30 7.57
N LEU A 137 1.51 -2.28 6.75
CA LEU A 137 1.86 -2.34 5.33
C LEU A 137 0.74 -3.03 4.53
N PHE A 138 0.38 -2.43 3.41
CA PHE A 138 -0.49 -3.03 2.39
C PHE A 138 0.40 -3.61 1.29
N VAL A 139 0.51 -4.94 1.20
CA VAL A 139 1.46 -5.63 0.31
C VAL A 139 1.01 -5.66 -1.16
N ASP A 140 -0.29 -5.51 -1.40
CA ASP A 140 -0.88 -5.32 -2.74
C ASP A 140 -0.33 -4.07 -3.45
N GLN A 141 0.14 -3.08 -2.69
CA GLN A 141 0.77 -1.86 -3.19
C GLN A 141 2.29 -2.00 -3.48
N ARG A 142 2.91 -3.17 -3.27
CA ARG A 142 4.36 -3.37 -3.46
C ARG A 142 4.82 -2.98 -4.87
N GLY A 143 4.13 -3.50 -5.89
CA GLY A 143 4.43 -3.20 -7.30
C GLY A 143 4.37 -1.70 -7.59
N ASN A 144 3.34 -1.01 -7.09
CA ASN A 144 3.18 0.43 -7.28
C ASN A 144 4.28 1.25 -6.57
N ARG A 145 4.72 0.81 -5.38
CA ARG A 145 5.86 1.43 -4.68
C ARG A 145 7.16 1.26 -5.45
N GLY A 146 7.40 0.08 -6.02
CA GLY A 146 8.55 -0.19 -6.89
C GLY A 146 8.51 0.64 -8.17
N TRP A 147 7.34 0.69 -8.83
CA TRP A 147 7.12 1.52 -10.01
C TRP A 147 7.40 3.00 -9.74
N LEU A 148 6.88 3.56 -8.63
CA LEU A 148 7.13 4.95 -8.26
C LEU A 148 8.62 5.23 -8.09
N ARG A 149 9.35 4.33 -7.42
CA ARG A 149 10.80 4.44 -7.24
C ARG A 149 11.53 4.46 -8.59
N ASN A 150 11.14 3.59 -9.52
CA ASN A 150 11.71 3.55 -10.88
C ASN A 150 11.41 4.84 -11.65
N GLN A 151 10.18 5.37 -11.58
CA GLN A 151 9.85 6.64 -12.24
C GLN A 151 10.65 7.83 -11.69
N LEU A 152 10.96 7.82 -10.39
CA LEU A 152 11.82 8.83 -9.79
C LEU A 152 13.27 8.62 -10.22
N MET A 153 13.72 7.39 -10.38
CA MET A 153 15.04 7.09 -10.93
C MET A 153 15.19 7.61 -12.36
N ASP A 154 14.20 7.40 -13.23
CA ASP A 154 14.17 7.95 -14.58
C ASP A 154 14.19 9.49 -14.58
N GLN A 155 13.54 10.13 -13.60
CA GLN A 155 13.59 11.60 -13.46
C GLN A 155 14.93 12.10 -12.92
N LEU A 156 15.65 11.29 -12.14
CA LEU A 156 16.96 11.62 -11.58
C LEU A 156 18.10 11.36 -12.56
N ASP A 157 17.89 10.52 -13.57
CA ASP A 157 18.87 10.23 -14.60
C ASP A 157 19.31 11.51 -15.33
N GLY A 158 20.62 11.68 -15.46
CA GLY A 158 21.24 12.90 -16.01
C GLY A 158 21.02 14.19 -15.20
N ARG A 159 20.30 14.19 -14.06
CA ARG A 159 20.21 15.38 -13.20
C ARG A 159 21.53 15.59 -12.45
N PRO A 160 22.08 16.82 -12.44
CA PRO A 160 23.26 17.16 -11.64
C PRO A 160 23.11 16.76 -10.17
N ALA A 161 24.21 16.39 -9.53
CA ALA A 161 24.22 15.96 -8.13
C ALA A 161 23.85 17.09 -7.16
N ASP A 162 24.09 18.34 -7.55
CA ASP A 162 23.77 19.58 -6.82
C ASP A 162 22.39 20.16 -7.16
N ALA A 163 21.63 19.50 -8.05
CA ALA A 163 20.28 19.94 -8.39
C ALA A 163 19.33 19.75 -7.20
N GLU A 164 18.38 20.69 -7.05
CA GLU A 164 17.34 20.62 -6.03
C GLU A 164 16.65 19.24 -6.00
N PRO A 165 16.37 18.68 -4.80
CA PRO A 165 15.74 17.38 -4.69
C PRO A 165 14.39 17.32 -5.42
N ILE A 166 14.05 16.17 -6.02
CA ILE A 166 12.69 15.97 -6.54
C ILE A 166 11.74 15.95 -5.36
N ARG A 167 10.72 16.82 -5.38
CA ARG A 167 9.70 16.85 -4.35
C ARG A 167 8.61 15.82 -4.66
N VAL A 168 8.27 14.97 -3.70
CA VAL A 168 7.21 13.96 -3.81
C VAL A 168 6.13 14.22 -2.76
N CYS A 169 4.86 14.23 -3.16
CA CYS A 169 3.72 14.33 -2.24
C CYS A 169 3.05 12.96 -2.09
N ASN A 170 3.17 12.35 -0.91
CA ASN A 170 2.49 11.11 -0.57
C ASN A 170 1.22 11.46 0.24
N THR A 171 0.05 11.39 -0.38
CA THR A 171 -1.22 11.70 0.29
C THR A 171 -1.86 10.44 0.85
N PHE A 172 -2.62 10.58 1.94
CA PHE A 172 -3.16 9.43 2.69
C PHE A 172 -2.04 8.47 3.09
N ALA A 173 -0.96 9.06 3.60
CA ALA A 173 0.35 8.43 3.67
C ALA A 173 0.37 7.18 4.52
N TYR A 174 -0.58 7.02 5.46
CA TYR A 174 -0.60 5.95 6.42
C TYR A 174 0.78 5.87 7.11
N THR A 175 1.41 4.70 7.14
CA THR A 175 2.76 4.48 7.70
C THR A 175 3.90 4.89 6.76
N GLY A 176 3.60 5.62 5.68
CA GLY A 176 4.59 6.28 4.84
C GLY A 176 5.26 5.41 3.78
N ALA A 177 4.81 4.17 3.52
CA ALA A 177 5.50 3.23 2.64
C ALA A 177 5.78 3.77 1.22
N PHE A 178 4.83 4.50 0.61
CA PHE A 178 5.07 5.16 -0.69
C PHE A 178 6.14 6.26 -0.62
N GLY A 179 6.05 7.12 0.40
CA GLY A 179 7.07 8.12 0.65
C GLY A 179 8.44 7.50 0.92
N LEU A 180 8.50 6.41 1.68
CA LEU A 180 9.71 5.68 1.99
C LEU A 180 10.37 5.14 0.73
N SER A 181 9.59 4.47 -0.13
CA SER A 181 10.06 3.97 -1.43
C SER A 181 10.57 5.10 -2.32
N ALA A 182 9.86 6.24 -2.35
CA ALA A 182 10.27 7.42 -3.10
C ALA A 182 11.58 8.04 -2.59
N ALA A 183 11.73 8.15 -1.26
CA ALA A 183 12.93 8.69 -0.62
C ALA A 183 14.18 7.82 -0.90
N ALA A 184 13.99 6.52 -1.12
CA ALA A 184 15.05 5.59 -1.48
C ALA A 184 15.45 5.62 -2.97
N ALA A 185 14.79 6.43 -3.82
CA ALA A 185 15.20 6.61 -5.20
C ALA A 185 16.53 7.37 -5.28
N GLY A 186 17.49 6.82 -6.02
CA GLY A 186 18.82 7.41 -6.20
C GLY A 186 19.80 7.16 -5.06
N ARG A 187 19.47 6.28 -4.10
CA ARG A 187 20.42 5.73 -3.14
C ARG A 187 20.97 4.40 -3.64
N ASP A 188 22.29 4.22 -3.58
CA ASP A 188 22.91 2.91 -3.77
C ASP A 188 22.58 2.01 -2.57
N ALA A 189 22.04 0.82 -2.84
CA ALA A 189 21.78 -0.17 -1.80
C ALA A 189 23.10 -0.58 -1.14
N GLY A 190 23.34 -0.15 0.09
CA GLY A 190 24.55 -0.45 0.86
C GLY A 190 25.57 0.69 0.97
N ALA A 191 25.39 1.80 0.24
CA ALA A 191 26.09 3.03 0.57
C ALA A 191 25.31 3.71 1.70
N GLY A 192 25.80 3.59 2.95
CA GLY A 192 25.45 4.55 4.00
C GLY A 192 25.68 5.98 3.49
N ASP A 193 25.06 6.99 4.12
CA ASP A 193 24.97 8.41 3.71
C ASP A 193 26.28 9.06 3.24
N GLY A 194 26.80 8.59 2.11
CA GLY A 194 27.93 9.13 1.39
C GLY A 194 27.47 10.35 0.60
N PRO A 195 28.41 11.11 0.06
CA PRO A 195 28.24 12.51 -0.35
C PRO A 195 27.27 12.77 -1.52
N ALA A 196 26.55 11.76 -2.01
CA ALA A 196 25.40 11.99 -2.87
C ALA A 196 24.22 12.47 -2.00
N GLY A 197 24.14 13.79 -1.81
CA GLY A 197 23.09 14.45 -1.03
C GLY A 197 21.67 14.01 -1.42
N GLN A 198 20.70 14.32 -0.54
CA GLN A 198 19.30 13.91 -0.71
C GLN A 198 18.79 14.22 -2.14
N ARG A 199 18.48 13.19 -2.92
CA ARG A 199 17.98 13.34 -4.30
C ARG A 199 16.47 13.54 -4.36
N VAL A 200 15.75 13.06 -3.35
CA VAL A 200 14.29 13.11 -3.23
C VAL A 200 13.87 13.56 -1.84
N THR A 201 13.04 14.60 -1.77
CA THR A 201 12.38 15.06 -0.53
C THR A 201 10.91 14.70 -0.60
N THR A 202 10.38 14.11 0.47
CA THR A 202 8.98 13.67 0.50
C THR A 202 8.14 14.51 1.46
N THR A 203 6.87 14.66 1.13
CA THR A 203 5.85 15.22 2.01
C THR A 203 4.76 14.17 2.21
N ASN A 204 4.78 13.52 3.38
CA ASN A 204 3.81 12.53 3.81
C ASN A 204 2.64 13.23 4.51
N ILE A 205 1.43 13.11 3.94
CA ILE A 205 0.21 13.75 4.44
C ILE A 205 -0.75 12.68 4.97
N ASP A 206 -1.11 12.77 6.24
CA ASP A 206 -2.15 11.93 6.84
C ASP A 206 -2.92 12.71 7.92
N VAL A 207 -4.13 12.27 8.25
CA VAL A 207 -4.94 12.89 9.32
C VAL A 207 -4.60 12.35 10.72
N SER A 208 -3.82 11.26 10.77
CA SER A 208 -3.42 10.51 11.97
C SER A 208 -1.97 10.78 12.37
N ASP A 209 -1.76 11.46 13.49
CA ASP A 209 -0.41 11.65 14.07
C ASP A 209 0.26 10.31 14.41
N ARG A 210 -0.53 9.31 14.81
CA ARG A 210 -0.01 7.97 15.09
C ARG A 210 0.64 7.36 13.85
N TYR A 211 0.01 7.49 12.69
CA TYR A 211 0.56 6.96 11.44
C TYR A 211 1.73 7.77 10.92
N LEU A 212 1.70 9.10 11.09
CA LEU A 212 2.85 9.95 10.76
C LEU A 212 4.06 9.68 11.66
N SER A 213 3.85 9.37 12.95
CA SER A 213 4.93 8.92 13.84
C SER A 213 5.51 7.60 13.37
N TRP A 214 4.64 6.62 13.07
CA TRP A 214 5.07 5.33 12.55
C TRP A 214 5.81 5.45 11.21
N ALA A 215 5.41 6.40 10.37
CA ALA A 215 6.12 6.71 9.13
C ALA A 215 7.55 7.22 9.40
N LYS A 216 7.78 8.02 10.44
CA LYS A 216 9.14 8.43 10.83
C LYS A 216 9.97 7.22 11.29
N ASP A 217 9.38 6.33 12.06
CA ASP A 217 10.03 5.10 12.51
C ASP A 217 10.46 4.24 11.32
N ASN A 218 9.61 4.13 10.29
CA ASN A 218 9.92 3.40 9.05
C ASN A 218 11.08 4.03 8.26
N TYR A 219 11.17 5.37 8.22
CA TYR A 219 12.30 6.05 7.60
C TYR A 219 13.59 5.74 8.36
N ALA A 220 13.57 5.89 9.69
CA ALA A 220 14.72 5.60 10.53
C ALA A 220 15.17 4.13 10.42
N ALA A 221 14.23 3.17 10.44
CA ALA A 221 14.50 1.74 10.30
C ALA A 221 15.13 1.39 8.94
N SER A 222 14.81 2.15 7.89
CA SER A 222 15.42 2.04 6.56
C SER A 222 16.72 2.85 6.39
N GLY A 223 17.27 3.40 7.48
CA GLY A 223 18.49 4.21 7.44
C GLY A 223 18.33 5.51 6.64
N LEU A 224 17.14 6.12 6.68
CA LEU A 224 16.87 7.46 6.14
C LEU A 224 16.67 8.43 7.30
N ASP A 225 17.32 9.59 7.25
CA ASP A 225 17.10 10.67 8.20
C ASP A 225 15.68 11.28 8.03
N PRO A 226 14.75 11.08 8.98
CA PRO A 226 13.39 11.62 8.85
C PRO A 226 13.35 13.15 8.84
N THR A 227 14.39 13.84 9.32
CA THR A 227 14.42 15.32 9.34
C THR A 227 14.56 15.94 7.96
N GLN A 228 15.03 15.16 6.97
CA GLN A 228 15.09 15.55 5.57
C GLN A 228 13.73 15.42 4.86
N HIS A 229 12.68 15.00 5.56
CA HIS A 229 11.36 14.73 5.00
C HIS A 229 10.26 15.41 5.83
N PHE A 230 9.11 15.66 5.20
CA PHE A 230 7.98 16.31 5.86
C PHE A 230 6.90 15.29 6.21
N PHE A 231 6.42 15.35 7.45
CA PHE A 231 5.32 14.52 7.98
C PHE A 231 4.24 15.45 8.50
N THR A 232 3.21 15.69 7.70
CA THR A 232 2.25 16.77 7.92
C THR A 232 0.87 16.22 8.23
N ARG A 233 0.36 16.58 9.41
CA ARG A 233 -1.02 16.28 9.79
C ARG A 233 -1.98 17.21 9.06
N ALA A 234 -2.65 16.74 8.01
CA ALA A 234 -3.61 17.53 7.25
C ALA A 234 -4.62 16.66 6.48
N ASP A 235 -5.76 17.25 6.10
CA ASP A 235 -6.59 16.72 5.02
C ASP A 235 -5.83 16.89 3.68
N ALA A 236 -5.73 15.81 2.90
CA ALA A 236 -4.97 15.81 1.66
C ALA A 236 -5.52 16.80 0.62
N ARG A 237 -6.85 17.01 0.55
CA ARG A 237 -7.49 17.92 -0.41
C ARG A 237 -7.12 19.36 -0.07
N ASP A 238 -7.21 19.72 1.22
CA ASP A 238 -6.84 21.04 1.70
C ASP A 238 -5.34 21.32 1.48
N PHE A 239 -4.50 20.33 1.75
CA PHE A 239 -3.06 20.43 1.51
C PHE A 239 -2.75 20.67 0.03
N LEU A 240 -3.33 19.88 -0.88
CA LEU A 240 -3.12 20.01 -2.33
C LEU A 240 -3.62 21.35 -2.86
N ALA A 241 -4.81 21.81 -2.42
CA ALA A 241 -5.34 23.12 -2.78
C ALA A 241 -4.42 24.25 -2.31
N MET A 242 -3.88 24.14 -1.09
CA MET A 242 -2.91 25.09 -0.55
C MET A 242 -1.59 25.06 -1.31
N ALA A 243 -1.04 23.88 -1.59
CA ALA A 243 0.19 23.70 -2.35
C ALA A 243 0.08 24.32 -3.74
N SER A 244 -1.03 24.06 -4.45
CA SER A 244 -1.31 24.65 -5.75
C SER A 244 -1.32 26.19 -5.68
N ARG A 245 -2.08 26.77 -4.74
CA ARG A 245 -2.19 28.24 -4.53
C ARG A 245 -0.87 28.88 -4.14
N LYS A 246 -0.02 28.20 -3.37
CA LYS A 246 1.32 28.67 -3.01
C LYS A 246 2.38 28.43 -4.10
N GLY A 247 2.00 27.85 -5.24
CA GLY A 247 2.94 27.56 -6.32
C GLY A 247 3.87 26.37 -6.05
N TRP A 248 3.60 25.56 -5.01
CA TRP A 248 4.39 24.36 -4.75
C TRP A 248 4.12 23.32 -5.85
N ARG A 249 5.20 22.70 -6.33
CA ARG A 249 5.15 21.71 -7.40
C ARG A 249 5.91 20.45 -7.00
N PHE A 250 5.37 19.30 -7.38
CA PHE A 250 5.91 17.99 -7.06
C PHE A 250 6.24 17.21 -8.34
N GLY A 251 7.37 16.54 -8.39
CA GLY A 251 7.76 15.64 -9.49
C GLY A 251 6.98 14.31 -9.45
N ALA A 252 6.47 13.94 -8.28
CA ALA A 252 5.47 12.87 -8.15
C ALA A 252 4.43 13.17 -7.07
N ILE A 253 3.19 12.72 -7.30
CA ILE A 253 2.12 12.75 -6.30
C ILE A 253 1.45 11.37 -6.25
N VAL A 254 1.20 10.85 -5.05
CA VAL A 254 0.47 9.59 -4.82
C VAL A 254 -0.88 9.90 -4.21
N LEU A 255 -1.95 9.31 -4.77
CA LEU A 255 -3.31 9.31 -4.24
C LEU A 255 -3.71 7.87 -3.91
N ASP A 256 -3.81 7.55 -2.62
CA ASP A 256 -4.30 6.26 -2.14
C ASP A 256 -5.36 6.46 -1.03
N PRO A 257 -6.50 7.11 -1.36
CA PRO A 257 -7.50 7.44 -0.36
C PRO A 257 -8.25 6.19 0.13
N PRO A 258 -8.76 6.19 1.38
CA PRO A 258 -9.67 5.14 1.83
C PRO A 258 -10.99 5.17 1.04
N THR A 259 -11.76 4.09 1.04
CA THR A 259 -13.11 4.09 0.43
C THR A 259 -14.02 5.14 1.07
N PHE A 260 -13.99 5.21 2.41
CA PHE A 260 -14.82 6.10 3.21
C PHE A 260 -13.97 6.82 4.25
N GLY A 261 -14.21 8.12 4.43
CA GLY A 261 -13.64 8.91 5.52
C GLY A 261 -14.77 9.57 6.31
N ALA A 262 -14.81 9.33 7.62
CA ALA A 262 -15.76 10.01 8.50
C ALA A 262 -15.43 11.51 8.60
N ALA A 263 -16.45 12.34 8.68
CA ALA A 263 -16.28 13.76 8.96
C ALA A 263 -15.71 13.97 10.37
N ASP A 264 -14.74 14.86 10.51
CA ASP A 264 -14.29 15.35 11.81
C ASP A 264 -14.53 16.87 11.89
N LYS A 265 -15.66 17.23 12.50
CA LYS A 265 -16.05 18.64 12.66
C LYS A 265 -15.04 19.44 13.48
N LYS A 266 -14.39 18.83 14.49
CA LYS A 266 -13.40 19.52 15.34
C LYS A 266 -12.16 19.87 14.54
N ARG A 267 -11.77 18.98 13.63
CA ARG A 267 -10.60 19.15 12.75
C ARG A 267 -10.94 19.76 11.40
N LYS A 268 -12.20 20.13 11.17
CA LYS A 268 -12.73 20.64 9.89
C LYS A 268 -12.48 19.71 8.70
N ILE A 269 -12.43 18.41 8.94
CA ILE A 269 -12.24 17.40 7.88
C ILE A 269 -13.63 17.02 7.34
N PRO A 270 -13.95 17.31 6.07
CA PRO A 270 -15.23 16.92 5.48
C PRO A 270 -15.28 15.41 5.25
N PRO A 271 -16.49 14.81 5.21
CA PRO A 271 -16.62 13.41 4.88
C PRO A 271 -16.04 13.14 3.49
N TRP A 272 -15.59 11.91 3.30
CA TRP A 272 -14.98 11.45 2.05
C TRP A 272 -15.68 10.18 1.57
N ARG A 273 -15.95 10.12 0.26
CA ARG A 273 -16.30 8.88 -0.43
C ARG A 273 -15.52 8.80 -1.73
N ALA A 274 -14.75 7.73 -1.91
CA ALA A 274 -13.92 7.56 -3.11
C ALA A 274 -14.77 7.55 -4.39
N ASP A 275 -15.88 6.81 -4.43
CA ASP A 275 -16.77 6.72 -5.61
C ASP A 275 -17.26 8.09 -6.13
N ARG A 276 -17.42 9.08 -5.24
CA ARG A 276 -17.90 10.43 -5.54
C ARG A 276 -16.77 11.45 -5.70
N ASP A 277 -15.82 11.46 -4.78
CA ASP A 277 -14.90 12.58 -4.55
C ASP A 277 -13.53 12.41 -5.24
N TYR A 278 -13.20 11.20 -5.71
CA TYR A 278 -11.92 10.91 -6.39
C TYR A 278 -11.61 11.86 -7.55
N PRO A 279 -12.55 12.18 -8.47
CA PRO A 279 -12.28 13.11 -9.56
C PRO A 279 -11.76 14.48 -9.08
N THR A 280 -12.36 15.03 -8.02
CA THR A 280 -11.94 16.32 -7.45
C THR A 280 -10.56 16.24 -6.80
N LEU A 281 -10.23 15.12 -6.16
CA LEU A 281 -8.90 14.86 -5.61
C LEU A 281 -7.84 14.81 -6.73
N ILE A 282 -8.12 14.12 -7.83
CA ILE A 282 -7.23 14.07 -9.02
C ILE A 282 -7.01 15.46 -9.59
N ALA A 283 -8.07 16.27 -9.72
CA ALA A 283 -7.97 17.64 -10.21
C ALA A 283 -7.01 18.49 -9.35
N ALA A 284 -7.16 18.41 -8.02
CA ALA A 284 -6.32 19.13 -7.06
C ALA A 284 -4.85 18.68 -7.14
N ALA A 285 -4.61 17.36 -7.24
CA ALA A 285 -3.27 16.81 -7.39
C ALA A 285 -2.61 17.26 -8.71
N ALA A 286 -3.33 17.15 -9.83
CA ALA A 286 -2.82 17.56 -11.14
C ALA A 286 -2.44 19.05 -11.20
N ALA A 287 -3.15 19.91 -10.45
CA ALA A 287 -2.83 21.33 -10.32
C ALA A 287 -1.50 21.57 -9.57
N ALA A 288 -1.19 20.74 -8.57
CA ALA A 288 0.05 20.79 -7.80
C ALA A 288 1.22 20.00 -8.43
N LEU A 289 0.98 19.26 -9.52
CA LEU A 289 2.01 18.46 -10.19
C LEU A 289 2.93 19.34 -11.06
N ALA A 290 4.24 19.08 -11.01
CA ALA A 290 5.23 19.74 -11.87
C ALA A 290 5.08 19.28 -13.33
N PRO A 291 5.45 20.11 -14.32
CA PRO A 291 5.58 19.65 -15.70
C PRO A 291 6.51 18.43 -15.80
N GLY A 292 6.13 17.43 -16.59
CA GLY A 292 6.85 16.15 -16.68
C GLY A 292 6.66 15.18 -15.50
N GLY A 293 6.07 15.64 -14.39
CA GLY A 293 5.83 14.85 -13.19
C GLY A 293 4.76 13.78 -13.35
N VAL A 294 4.72 12.84 -12.40
CA VAL A 294 3.81 11.69 -12.41
C VAL A 294 2.79 11.74 -11.26
N LEU A 295 1.56 11.35 -11.54
CA LEU A 295 0.47 11.19 -10.58
C LEU A 295 0.09 9.71 -10.56
N LEU A 296 0.29 9.06 -9.41
CA LEU A 296 -0.17 7.70 -9.18
C LEU A 296 -1.52 7.76 -8.45
N CYS A 297 -2.56 7.24 -9.08
CA CYS A 297 -3.89 7.09 -8.48
C CYS A 297 -4.12 5.62 -8.16
N SER A 298 -4.51 5.32 -6.93
CA SER A 298 -4.80 3.97 -6.47
C SER A 298 -6.08 3.92 -5.63
N THR A 299 -6.77 2.77 -5.66
CA THR A 299 -8.01 2.55 -4.91
C THR A 299 -8.27 1.06 -4.71
N ASN A 300 -8.84 0.73 -3.56
CA ASN A 300 -9.46 -0.58 -3.27
C ASN A 300 -11.00 -0.48 -3.22
N THR A 301 -11.56 0.62 -3.71
CA THR A 301 -13.01 0.83 -3.76
C THR A 301 -13.59 0.04 -4.92
N GLN A 302 -14.36 -1.02 -4.61
CA GLN A 302 -14.90 -1.96 -5.60
C GLN A 302 -15.47 -1.31 -6.87
N THR A 303 -16.28 -0.25 -6.74
CA THR A 303 -16.88 0.44 -7.89
C THR A 303 -15.88 1.14 -8.80
N LEU A 304 -14.70 1.51 -8.26
CA LEU A 304 -13.60 2.11 -9.01
C LEU A 304 -12.58 1.07 -9.50
N CYS A 305 -12.63 -0.15 -8.97
CA CYS A 305 -11.80 -1.27 -9.43
C CYS A 305 -12.36 -1.93 -10.70
N ALA A 306 -13.65 -1.74 -10.99
CA ALA A 306 -14.23 -2.16 -12.26
C ALA A 306 -13.45 -1.58 -13.45
N ALA A 307 -13.27 -2.38 -14.51
CA ALA A 307 -12.47 -2.02 -15.67
C ALA A 307 -12.85 -0.64 -16.24
N GLY A 308 -11.87 0.27 -16.34
CA GLY A 308 -12.05 1.62 -16.87
C GLY A 308 -12.66 2.65 -15.90
N ALA A 309 -13.13 2.24 -14.71
CA ALA A 309 -13.84 3.14 -13.80
C ALA A 309 -12.92 4.20 -13.18
N LEU A 310 -11.68 3.82 -12.79
CA LEU A 310 -10.69 4.76 -12.26
C LEU A 310 -10.18 5.72 -13.36
N GLU A 311 -9.98 5.22 -14.58
CA GLU A 311 -9.64 6.03 -15.76
C GLU A 311 -10.74 7.05 -16.05
N HIS A 312 -12.00 6.63 -15.99
CA HIS A 312 -13.13 7.52 -16.20
C HIS A 312 -13.23 8.58 -15.07
N ALA A 313 -12.97 8.20 -13.81
CA ALA A 313 -12.88 9.15 -12.71
C ALA A 313 -11.75 10.19 -12.92
N ALA A 314 -10.59 9.74 -13.41
CA ALA A 314 -9.49 10.62 -13.78
C ALA A 314 -9.85 11.57 -14.91
N ALA A 315 -10.48 11.07 -15.98
CA ALA A 315 -10.94 11.90 -17.10
C ALA A 315 -11.92 12.99 -16.64
N ARG A 316 -12.87 12.66 -15.75
CA ARG A 316 -13.78 13.65 -15.15
C ARG A 316 -13.03 14.70 -14.33
N GLY A 317 -12.04 14.29 -13.54
CA GLY A 317 -11.26 15.20 -12.70
C GLY A 317 -10.41 16.18 -13.50
N LEU A 318 -9.81 15.72 -14.60
CA LEU A 318 -8.93 16.53 -15.45
C LEU A 318 -9.70 17.40 -16.45
N GLY A 319 -10.93 17.02 -16.79
CA GLY A 319 -11.78 17.69 -17.79
C GLY A 319 -11.32 17.45 -19.24
N ALA A 320 -12.19 17.77 -20.21
CA ALA A 320 -11.92 17.64 -21.64
C ALA A 320 -10.98 18.74 -22.19
N ARG A 321 -9.88 19.06 -21.51
CA ARG A 321 -8.90 20.03 -22.04
C ARG A 321 -7.93 19.35 -23.00
N PRO A 322 -7.89 19.76 -24.29
CA PRO A 322 -6.94 19.25 -25.28
C PRO A 322 -5.56 19.84 -24.96
N GLY A 323 -4.81 19.16 -24.11
CA GLY A 323 -3.51 19.67 -23.65
C GLY A 323 -2.77 18.76 -22.67
N GLY A 324 -3.47 17.86 -21.98
CA GLY A 324 -2.84 16.80 -21.19
C GLY A 324 -2.97 15.47 -21.91
N SER A 325 -2.03 15.09 -22.77
CA SER A 325 -1.94 13.68 -23.16
C SER A 325 -1.42 12.91 -21.96
N LEU A 326 -2.34 12.33 -21.20
CA LEU A 326 -2.03 11.34 -20.20
C LEU A 326 -1.55 10.09 -20.94
N LEU A 327 -0.25 9.83 -20.86
CA LEU A 327 0.26 8.51 -21.21
C LEU A 327 -0.15 7.57 -20.07
N ARG A 328 -0.92 6.53 -20.41
CA ARG A 328 -1.11 5.33 -19.59
C ARG A 328 0.30 4.79 -19.33
N ALA A 329 0.83 4.98 -18.13
CA ALA A 329 1.91 4.10 -17.68
C ALA A 329 1.31 2.69 -17.47
N PRO A 330 2.12 1.63 -17.62
CA PRO A 330 1.64 0.28 -17.86
C PRO A 330 0.65 -0.17 -16.78
N GLU A 331 -0.19 -1.14 -17.16
CA GLU A 331 -1.03 -1.94 -16.25
C GLU A 331 -0.35 -2.01 -14.89
N ALA A 332 -1.01 -1.51 -13.84
CA ALA A 332 -0.51 -1.65 -12.49
C ALA A 332 0.00 -3.07 -12.35
N THR A 333 1.32 -3.23 -12.20
CA THR A 333 1.91 -4.54 -12.05
C THR A 333 1.44 -5.00 -10.68
N TYR A 334 0.29 -5.67 -10.64
CA TYR A 334 0.12 -6.79 -9.75
C TYR A 334 1.38 -7.60 -9.96
N ASP A 335 2.23 -7.66 -8.93
CA ASP A 335 3.42 -8.49 -9.06
C ASP A 335 2.90 -9.87 -9.44
N VAL A 336 3.27 -10.36 -10.62
CA VAL A 336 2.73 -11.59 -11.20
C VAL A 336 2.99 -12.77 -10.26
N LEU A 337 3.93 -12.60 -9.32
CA LEU A 337 4.27 -13.53 -8.25
C LEU A 337 3.27 -13.53 -7.08
N ASP A 338 2.48 -12.47 -6.86
CA ASP A 338 1.40 -12.43 -5.86
C ASP A 338 0.04 -12.89 -6.43
N LEU A 339 -0.10 -12.89 -7.77
CA LEU A 339 -1.31 -13.32 -8.48
C LEU A 339 -1.42 -14.85 -8.54
N PRO A 340 -2.65 -15.39 -8.65
CA PRO A 340 -2.88 -16.81 -8.90
C PRO A 340 -2.31 -17.25 -10.27
N ALA A 341 -2.12 -18.55 -10.46
CA ALA A 341 -1.52 -19.12 -11.67
C ALA A 341 -2.21 -18.67 -12.97
N PRO A 342 -1.49 -18.67 -14.12
CA PRO A 342 -2.12 -18.49 -15.43
C PRO A 342 -3.28 -19.48 -15.62
N GLY A 343 -4.47 -18.96 -15.90
CA GLY A 343 -5.70 -19.75 -16.04
C GLY A 343 -6.64 -19.69 -14.83
N VAL A 344 -6.24 -19.05 -13.73
CA VAL A 344 -7.17 -18.55 -12.71
C VAL A 344 -7.72 -17.21 -13.17
N ASP A 345 -9.01 -16.97 -12.95
CA ASP A 345 -9.68 -15.74 -13.34
C ASP A 345 -9.07 -14.53 -12.59
N VAL A 346 -8.13 -13.85 -13.27
CA VAL A 346 -7.44 -12.64 -12.77
C VAL A 346 -8.45 -11.49 -12.60
N GLU A 347 -9.63 -11.56 -13.22
CA GLU A 347 -10.67 -10.54 -13.05
C GLU A 347 -11.15 -10.47 -11.58
N LEU A 348 -11.20 -11.61 -10.87
CA LEU A 348 -11.64 -11.69 -9.47
C LEU A 348 -10.70 -10.94 -8.48
N GLU A 349 -9.39 -10.95 -8.72
CA GLU A 349 -8.43 -10.14 -7.95
C GLU A 349 -8.43 -8.68 -8.41
N SER A 350 -8.54 -8.43 -9.73
CA SER A 350 -8.63 -7.07 -10.29
C SER A 350 -9.86 -6.29 -9.82
N ALA A 351 -10.92 -6.99 -9.40
CA ALA A 351 -12.13 -6.37 -8.84
C ALA A 351 -11.92 -5.77 -7.44
N ARG A 352 -10.79 -6.04 -6.77
CA ARG A 352 -10.51 -5.57 -5.40
C ARG A 352 -9.54 -4.41 -5.32
N PHE A 353 -8.81 -4.13 -6.39
CA PHE A 353 -7.80 -3.09 -6.42
C PHE A 353 -7.66 -2.51 -7.83
N ALA A 354 -7.39 -1.21 -7.95
CA ALA A 354 -7.00 -0.59 -9.20
C ALA A 354 -5.97 0.50 -8.97
N ALA A 355 -5.05 0.65 -9.90
CA ALA A 355 -4.16 1.78 -9.97
C ALA A 355 -3.92 2.22 -11.41
N ILE A 356 -3.78 3.53 -11.60
CA ILE A 356 -3.39 4.14 -12.87
C ILE A 356 -2.33 5.20 -12.60
N ALA A 357 -1.46 5.40 -13.58
CA ALA A 357 -0.46 6.43 -13.54
C ALA A 357 -0.65 7.42 -14.69
N LEU A 358 -0.51 8.69 -14.33
CA LEU A 358 -0.79 9.86 -15.15
C LEU A 358 0.47 10.72 -15.24
N ARG A 359 0.87 11.18 -16.44
CA ARG A 359 2.03 12.07 -16.59
C ARG A 359 1.61 13.46 -17.10
N LYS A 360 2.09 14.52 -16.44
CA LYS A 360 1.90 15.89 -16.92
C LYS A 360 2.84 16.18 -18.06
N ARG A 361 2.36 16.87 -19.10
CA ARG A 361 3.24 17.35 -20.19
C ARG A 361 4.34 18.26 -19.61
N ARG A 362 5.51 18.21 -20.25
CA ARG A 362 6.64 19.09 -19.94
C ARG A 362 6.36 20.52 -20.34
#